data_AF-A0A958YLB9-F1
#
_entry.id   AF-A0A958YLB9-F1
#
_cell.length_a   1.000
_cell.length_b   1.000
_cell.length_c   1.000
_cell.angle_alpha   90.00
_cell.angle_beta   90.00
_cell.angle_gamma   90.00
#
_symmetry.space_group_name_H-M   'P 1'
#
loop_
_entity.id
_entity.type
_entity.pdbx_description
1 polymer ?
#
loop_
_entity_poly.entity_id
_entity_poly.type
_entity_poly.pdbx_seq_one_letter_code
_entity_poly.pdbx_strand_id
1 'polypeptide(L)'
;KKIKDGFENVSQTVSDTVKNIDLPKQGNRIKSSSKSFFDSIGDIIMFFLKVFAKFIGILLMIVGASVLIGLIVAMFSVGVADVIHIPGFDLIDSANAANVPIWLISLLSLFAVGIPFFFLFYLGLKILVNNLKSIGNIAKFSLFGLWLMAIIGLIVIGARQASEYNYDASTITKEQLNIRANDTLRLSMNQNSTYSKHFGRHSEVFKTVYDENDNKLIYTSDIRLIVKSTKDSVASIAIEKNAHGKNYQEAKKRAQDINYNYALNGKSLLLDSYLTTPHNNKFRAQQIEVTLYLPEGTILYADENTYSFHRNNDSYNDILENGMEEHYLQILDEDINCLDCEDDDFKMNININNDGSEYKLDENGLRIKSDSTSVEINNKGVKSNSESVRINIDKNGIEITSDDN
;
A
#
# COMPACT_ATOMS: atom_id res chain seq x y z
N LYS A 1 -22.25 59.70 -62.49
CA LYS A 1 -23.21 60.75 -62.10
C LYS A 1 -24.67 60.29 -62.32
N LYS A 2 -25.06 59.11 -61.79
CA LYS A 2 -26.44 58.58 -61.81
C LYS A 2 -26.72 57.52 -60.73
N ILE A 3 -25.94 57.50 -59.64
CA ILE A 3 -26.15 56.63 -58.47
C ILE A 3 -26.20 57.47 -57.16
N LYS A 4 -25.78 58.75 -57.20
CA LYS A 4 -25.81 59.64 -56.03
C LYS A 4 -27.19 60.28 -55.78
N ASP A 5 -28.03 60.37 -56.81
CA ASP A 5 -29.33 61.06 -56.73
C ASP A 5 -30.48 60.14 -56.25
N GLY A 6 -30.23 58.83 -56.08
CA GLY A 6 -31.21 57.89 -55.51
C GLY A 6 -31.20 57.81 -53.98
N PHE A 7 -30.08 58.15 -53.34
CA PHE A 7 -29.91 58.04 -51.88
C PHE A 7 -30.39 59.29 -51.12
N GLU A 8 -30.37 60.48 -51.74
CA GLU A 8 -30.84 61.71 -51.10
C GLU A 8 -32.38 61.75 -50.96
N ASN A 9 -33.13 61.18 -51.90
CA ASN A 9 -34.60 61.13 -51.84
C ASN A 9 -35.15 60.14 -50.78
N VAL A 10 -34.44 59.04 -50.51
CA VAL A 10 -34.84 58.09 -49.46
C VAL A 10 -34.56 58.66 -48.08
N SER A 11 -33.45 59.37 -47.90
CA SER A 11 -33.12 60.04 -46.63
C SER A 11 -34.13 61.14 -46.27
N GLN A 12 -34.62 61.90 -47.26
CA GLN A 12 -35.63 62.94 -47.02
C GLN A 12 -37.02 62.36 -46.70
N THR A 13 -37.43 61.27 -47.38
CA THR A 13 -38.75 60.66 -47.11
C THR A 13 -38.80 59.97 -45.73
N VAL A 14 -37.67 59.39 -45.28
CA VAL A 14 -37.57 58.79 -43.94
C VAL A 14 -37.48 59.86 -42.85
N SER A 15 -36.79 60.98 -43.09
CA SER A 15 -36.66 62.06 -42.09
C SER A 15 -37.98 62.82 -41.85
N ASP A 16 -38.84 62.95 -42.87
CA ASP A 16 -40.13 63.62 -42.73
C ASP A 16 -41.22 62.69 -42.18
N THR A 17 -41.09 61.37 -42.38
CA THR A 17 -41.99 60.36 -41.75
C THR A 17 -41.68 60.17 -40.27
N VAL A 18 -40.42 60.33 -39.83
CA VAL A 18 -40.03 60.21 -38.41
C VAL A 18 -40.34 61.48 -37.59
N LYS A 19 -40.45 62.66 -38.23
CA LYS A 19 -40.77 63.91 -37.52
C LYS A 19 -42.26 64.16 -37.25
N ASN A 20 -43.17 63.41 -37.89
CA ASN A 20 -44.61 63.62 -37.77
C ASN A 20 -45.39 62.44 -37.15
N ILE A 21 -44.72 61.55 -36.41
CA ILE A 21 -45.43 60.63 -35.52
C ILE A 21 -45.52 61.30 -34.15
N ASP A 22 -46.63 62.01 -33.96
CA ASP A 22 -47.08 62.47 -32.66
C ASP A 22 -47.46 61.23 -31.82
N LEU A 23 -46.45 60.55 -31.26
CA LEU A 23 -46.66 59.47 -30.30
C LEU A 23 -47.16 60.10 -29.00
N PRO A 24 -48.37 59.77 -28.54
CA PRO A 24 -48.91 60.34 -27.32
C PRO A 24 -47.95 60.04 -26.15
N LYS A 25 -47.75 61.06 -25.30
CA LYS A 25 -46.93 61.08 -24.08
C LYS A 25 -47.18 59.87 -23.16
N GLN A 26 -46.57 58.72 -23.48
CA GLN A 26 -46.61 57.50 -22.66
C GLN A 26 -45.22 56.86 -22.46
N GLY A 27 -44.14 57.57 -22.80
CA GLY A 27 -42.75 57.12 -22.60
C GLY A 27 -42.24 57.14 -21.15
N ASN A 28 -42.91 57.88 -20.25
CA ASN A 28 -42.49 57.97 -18.83
C ASN A 28 -43.12 56.90 -17.91
N ARG A 29 -44.10 56.10 -18.39
CA ARG A 29 -44.70 55.02 -17.59
C ARG A 29 -44.07 53.65 -17.81
N ILE A 30 -43.40 53.43 -18.93
CA ILE A 30 -42.75 52.14 -19.25
C ILE A 30 -41.29 52.12 -18.71
N LYS A 31 -40.62 53.27 -18.65
CA LYS A 31 -39.25 53.39 -18.10
C LYS A 31 -39.17 53.25 -16.57
N SER A 32 -40.24 53.58 -15.84
CA SER A 32 -40.32 53.39 -14.39
C SER A 32 -40.79 51.98 -13.98
N SER A 33 -41.65 51.35 -14.79
CA SER A 33 -42.22 50.03 -14.49
C SER A 33 -41.20 48.90 -14.66
N SER A 34 -40.40 48.91 -15.74
CA SER A 34 -39.36 47.88 -15.95
C SER A 34 -38.18 48.03 -15.00
N LYS A 35 -37.78 49.27 -14.65
CA LYS A 35 -36.71 49.51 -13.67
C LYS A 35 -37.09 48.97 -12.28
N SER A 36 -38.33 49.21 -11.85
CA SER A 36 -38.88 48.65 -10.61
C SER A 36 -38.94 47.11 -10.61
N PHE A 37 -39.30 46.50 -11.75
CA PHE A 37 -39.34 45.03 -11.90
C PHE A 37 -37.95 44.38 -11.83
N PHE A 38 -36.94 44.95 -12.51
CA PHE A 38 -35.56 44.46 -12.45
C PHE A 38 -34.88 44.73 -11.10
N ASP A 39 -35.17 45.87 -10.45
CA ASP A 39 -34.69 46.15 -9.09
C ASP A 39 -35.28 45.15 -8.08
N SER A 40 -36.57 44.83 -8.20
CA SER A 40 -37.24 43.82 -7.36
C SER A 40 -36.68 42.41 -7.56
N ILE A 41 -36.40 42.00 -8.80
CA ILE A 41 -35.74 40.72 -9.10
C ILE A 41 -34.31 40.70 -8.53
N GLY A 42 -33.58 41.81 -8.66
CA GLY A 42 -32.25 41.98 -8.08
C GLY A 42 -32.25 41.81 -6.57
N ASP A 43 -33.22 42.39 -5.88
CA ASP A 43 -33.38 42.27 -4.43
C ASP A 43 -33.71 40.83 -3.99
N ILE A 44 -34.56 40.13 -4.74
CA ILE A 44 -34.88 38.72 -4.49
C ILE A 44 -33.63 37.83 -4.68
N ILE A 45 -32.87 38.02 -5.77
CA ILE A 45 -31.62 37.27 -6.02
C ILE A 45 -30.59 37.58 -4.93
N MET A 46 -30.42 38.86 -4.56
CA MET A 46 -29.51 39.25 -3.46
C MET A 46 -29.94 38.67 -2.11
N PHE A 47 -31.24 38.53 -1.85
CA PHE A 47 -31.74 37.87 -0.66
C PHE A 47 -31.31 36.40 -0.62
N PHE A 48 -31.56 35.64 -1.69
CA PHE A 48 -31.14 34.23 -1.75
C PHE A 48 -29.61 34.06 -1.68
N LEU A 49 -28.84 34.91 -2.36
CA LEU A 49 -27.37 34.89 -2.27
C LEU A 49 -26.87 35.19 -0.85
N LYS A 50 -27.49 36.13 -0.13
CA LYS A 50 -27.15 36.42 1.28
C LYS A 50 -27.49 35.25 2.21
N VAL A 51 -28.63 34.59 1.99
CA VAL A 51 -29.02 33.39 2.76
C VAL A 51 -28.02 32.26 2.51
N PHE A 52 -27.68 32.01 1.24
CA PHE A 52 -26.69 31.01 0.85
C PHE A 52 -25.30 31.32 1.40
N ALA A 53 -24.86 32.59 1.34
CA ALA A 53 -23.60 33.04 1.93
C ALA A 53 -23.55 32.79 3.44
N LYS A 54 -24.64 33.09 4.17
CA LYS A 54 -24.71 32.79 5.61
C LYS A 54 -24.63 31.29 5.89
N PHE A 55 -25.27 30.46 5.08
CA PHE A 55 -25.19 29.00 5.21
C PHE A 55 -23.76 28.48 5.04
N ILE A 56 -23.05 28.89 3.98
CA ILE A 56 -21.63 28.51 3.80
C ILE A 56 -20.75 29.05 4.94
N GLY A 57 -21.05 30.25 5.45
CA GLY A 57 -20.37 30.82 6.61
C GLY A 57 -20.49 29.91 7.85
N ILE A 58 -21.69 29.40 8.12
CA ILE A 58 -21.94 28.46 9.23
C ILE A 58 -21.16 27.16 9.03
N LEU A 59 -21.18 26.61 7.82
CA LEU A 59 -20.46 25.38 7.50
C LEU A 59 -18.95 25.54 7.72
N LEU A 60 -18.34 26.61 7.21
CA LEU A 60 -16.93 26.92 7.40
C LEU A 60 -16.57 27.10 8.87
N MET A 61 -17.45 27.74 9.65
CA MET A 61 -17.26 27.92 11.08
C MET A 61 -17.31 26.58 11.84
N ILE A 62 -18.28 25.72 11.54
CA ILE A 62 -18.40 24.40 12.18
C ILE A 62 -17.18 23.53 11.84
N VAL A 63 -16.81 23.44 10.56
CA VAL A 63 -15.66 22.66 10.11
C VAL A 63 -14.36 23.19 10.72
N GLY A 64 -14.13 24.50 10.65
CA GLY A 64 -12.95 25.16 11.21
C GLY A 64 -12.82 24.93 12.72
N ALA A 65 -13.90 25.13 13.48
CA ALA A 65 -13.90 24.91 14.92
C ALA A 65 -13.69 23.43 15.27
N SER A 66 -14.35 22.51 14.57
CA SER A 66 -14.25 21.08 14.84
C SER A 66 -12.83 20.56 14.62
N VAL A 67 -12.16 20.98 13.54
CA VAL A 67 -10.77 20.61 13.27
C VAL A 67 -9.82 21.23 14.30
N LEU A 68 -10.00 22.49 14.66
CA LEU A 68 -9.17 23.14 15.69
C LEU A 68 -9.29 22.44 17.05
N ILE A 69 -10.51 22.17 17.50
CA ILE A 69 -10.77 21.46 18.75
C ILE A 69 -10.18 20.05 18.67
N GLY A 70 -10.41 19.34 17.57
CA GLY A 70 -9.88 17.99 17.35
C GLY A 70 -8.35 17.95 17.38
N LEU A 71 -7.66 18.91 16.76
CA LEU A 71 -6.20 18.99 16.78
C LEU A 71 -5.65 19.30 18.18
N ILE A 72 -6.30 20.19 18.93
CA ILE A 72 -5.91 20.50 20.30
C ILE A 72 -6.07 19.26 21.18
N VAL A 73 -7.24 18.60 21.11
CA VAL A 73 -7.51 17.35 21.84
C VAL A 73 -6.50 16.28 21.45
N ALA A 74 -6.22 16.09 20.16
CA ALA A 74 -5.23 15.11 19.71
C ALA A 74 -3.82 15.41 20.25
N MET A 75 -3.38 16.67 20.23
CA MET A 75 -2.06 17.06 20.76
C MET A 75 -1.94 16.73 22.26
N PHE A 76 -2.96 17.05 23.05
CA PHE A 76 -2.96 16.72 24.48
C PHE A 76 -3.07 15.21 24.73
N SER A 77 -3.93 14.51 23.99
CA SER A 77 -4.09 13.06 24.09
C SER A 77 -2.78 12.33 23.82
N VAL A 78 -2.05 12.75 22.79
CA VAL A 78 -0.74 12.17 22.44
C VAL A 78 0.28 12.41 23.56
N GLY A 79 0.34 13.62 24.11
CA GLY A 79 1.24 13.93 25.22
C GLY A 79 0.92 13.18 26.51
N VAL A 80 -0.37 13.02 26.84
CA VAL A 80 -0.80 12.25 28.02
C VAL A 80 -0.55 10.75 27.82
N ALA A 81 -0.82 10.22 26.64
CA ALA A 81 -0.66 8.80 26.32
C ALA A 81 0.80 8.32 26.45
N ASP A 82 1.75 9.18 26.07
CA ASP A 82 3.18 8.95 26.23
C ASP A 82 3.58 8.87 27.72
N VAL A 83 3.02 9.74 28.57
CA VAL A 83 3.30 9.77 30.02
C VAL A 83 2.71 8.57 30.75
N ILE A 84 1.50 8.14 30.40
CA ILE A 84 0.79 7.05 31.10
C ILE A 84 0.98 5.67 30.46
N HIS A 85 1.87 5.54 29.46
CA HIS A 85 2.22 4.28 28.78
C HIS A 85 1.00 3.50 28.26
N ILE A 86 0.14 4.16 27.48
CA ILE A 86 -1.02 3.48 26.87
C ILE A 86 -0.53 2.39 25.91
N PRO A 87 -1.06 1.15 25.98
CA PRO A 87 -0.75 0.10 25.02
C PRO A 87 -0.93 0.58 23.56
N GLY A 88 0.10 0.37 22.73
CA GLY A 88 0.13 0.81 21.33
C GLY A 88 0.90 2.11 21.06
N PHE A 89 1.13 2.95 22.08
CA PHE A 89 1.97 4.15 21.93
C PHE A 89 3.45 3.82 21.74
N ASP A 90 3.89 2.71 22.32
CA ASP A 90 5.24 2.17 22.12
C ASP A 90 5.57 1.87 20.65
N LEU A 91 4.55 1.63 19.82
CA LEU A 91 4.72 1.43 18.38
C LEU A 91 5.11 2.74 17.67
N ILE A 92 4.55 3.87 18.11
CA ILE A 92 4.87 5.19 17.56
C ILE A 92 6.32 5.54 17.90
N ASP A 93 6.74 5.30 19.13
CA ASP A 93 8.12 5.56 19.53
C ASP A 93 9.10 4.57 18.87
N SER A 94 8.74 3.30 18.72
CA SER A 94 9.53 2.32 17.97
C SER A 94 9.68 2.70 16.48
N ALA A 95 8.64 3.26 15.87
CA ALA A 95 8.63 3.71 14.46
C ALA A 95 9.28 5.09 14.23
N ASN A 96 9.47 5.89 15.29
CA ASN A 96 10.08 7.21 15.24
C ASN A 96 11.59 7.11 14.97
N ALA A 97 11.93 6.97 13.69
CA ALA A 97 13.29 6.77 13.27
C ALA A 97 14.18 7.99 13.52
N ALA A 98 13.61 9.16 13.30
CA ALA A 98 14.32 10.42 13.45
C ALA A 98 14.63 10.78 14.92
N ASN A 99 14.11 10.01 15.90
CA ASN A 99 14.20 10.30 17.34
C ASN A 99 13.73 11.74 17.65
N VAL A 100 12.67 12.18 16.98
CA VAL A 100 12.11 13.52 17.18
C VAL A 100 11.05 13.45 18.27
N PRO A 101 11.07 14.33 19.28
CA PRO A 101 10.06 14.31 20.34
C PRO A 101 8.65 14.40 19.75
N ILE A 102 7.76 13.48 20.15
CA ILE A 102 6.41 13.38 19.56
C ILE A 102 5.62 14.68 19.75
N TRP A 103 5.76 15.34 20.90
CA TRP A 103 5.11 16.63 21.18
C TRP A 103 5.48 17.71 20.16
N LEU A 104 6.72 17.70 19.65
CA LEU A 104 7.18 18.66 18.64
C LEU A 104 6.50 18.39 17.31
N ILE A 105 6.38 17.12 16.92
CA ILE A 105 5.65 16.72 15.70
C ILE A 105 4.18 17.17 15.82
N SER A 106 3.53 16.87 16.96
CA SER A 106 2.14 17.28 17.21
C SER A 106 1.95 18.79 17.17
N LEU A 107 2.88 19.56 17.75
CA LEU A 107 2.84 21.02 17.74
C LEU A 107 3.02 21.59 16.32
N LEU A 108 3.94 21.06 15.53
CA LEU A 108 4.14 21.48 14.14
C LEU A 108 2.93 21.12 13.28
N SER A 109 2.34 19.93 13.47
CA SER A 109 1.08 19.53 12.81
C SER A 109 -0.08 20.44 13.20
N LEU A 110 -0.18 20.84 14.48
CA LEU A 110 -1.18 21.80 14.95
C LEU A 110 -1.05 23.13 14.22
N PHE A 111 0.15 23.67 14.03
CA PHE A 111 0.31 24.92 13.29
C PHE A 111 0.12 24.75 11.79
N ALA A 112 0.64 23.67 11.19
CA ALA A 112 0.53 23.40 9.77
C ALA A 112 -0.92 23.22 9.30
N VAL A 113 -1.76 22.54 10.08
CA VAL A 113 -3.17 22.31 9.76
C VAL A 113 -4.08 23.34 10.44
N GLY A 114 -3.84 23.65 11.71
CA GLY A 114 -4.69 24.53 12.50
C GLY A 114 -4.71 25.97 11.99
N ILE A 115 -3.60 26.53 11.50
CA ILE A 115 -3.59 27.91 11.00
C ILE A 115 -4.49 28.08 9.75
N PRO A 116 -4.41 27.22 8.71
CA PRO A 116 -5.37 27.24 7.61
C PRO A 116 -6.83 27.13 8.07
N PHE A 117 -7.15 26.20 8.97
CA PHE A 117 -8.52 26.01 9.47
C PHE A 117 -8.98 27.17 10.36
N PHE A 118 -8.07 27.84 11.06
CA PHE A 118 -8.35 29.09 11.76
C PHE A 118 -8.77 30.20 10.78
N PHE A 119 -8.12 30.31 9.62
CA PHE A 119 -8.55 31.26 8.60
C PHE A 119 -9.88 30.87 7.95
N LEU A 120 -10.20 29.58 7.79
CA LEU A 120 -11.53 29.13 7.36
C LEU A 120 -12.61 29.47 8.38
N PHE A 121 -12.35 29.20 9.66
CA PHE A 121 -13.23 29.57 10.76
C PHE A 121 -13.48 31.08 10.79
N TYR A 122 -12.39 31.86 10.71
CA TYR A 122 -12.44 33.33 10.69
C TYR A 122 -13.22 33.86 9.48
N LEU A 123 -13.02 33.27 8.30
CA LEU A 123 -13.77 33.61 7.09
C LEU A 123 -15.26 33.32 7.26
N GLY A 124 -15.62 32.16 7.82
CA GLY A 124 -17.00 31.82 8.15
C GLY A 124 -17.63 32.87 9.07
N LEU A 125 -16.96 33.21 10.17
CA LEU A 125 -17.42 34.21 11.13
C LEU A 125 -17.61 35.59 10.47
N LYS A 126 -16.70 35.99 9.57
CA LYS A 126 -16.77 37.25 8.82
C LYS A 126 -17.95 37.32 7.85
N ILE A 127 -18.37 36.20 7.27
CA ILE A 127 -19.56 36.14 6.41
C ILE A 127 -20.86 36.27 7.24
N LEU A 128 -20.86 35.72 8.45
CA LEU A 128 -21.99 35.79 9.38
C LEU A 128 -22.16 37.17 10.05
N VAL A 129 -21.05 37.83 10.38
CA VAL A 129 -21.04 39.06 11.17
C VAL A 129 -20.58 40.25 10.31
N ASN A 130 -21.52 41.13 9.98
CA ASN A 130 -21.27 42.26 9.07
C ASN A 130 -20.24 43.28 9.58
N ASN A 131 -20.07 43.42 10.90
CA ASN A 131 -19.19 44.43 11.52
C ASN A 131 -17.99 43.81 12.25
N LEU A 132 -17.51 42.66 11.77
CA LEU A 132 -16.42 41.96 12.44
C LEU A 132 -15.09 42.67 12.21
N LYS A 133 -14.42 43.04 13.31
CA LYS A 133 -13.12 43.73 13.25
C LYS A 133 -12.11 42.85 12.50
N SER A 134 -11.48 43.42 11.47
CA SER A 134 -10.44 42.72 10.73
C SER A 134 -9.27 42.40 11.66
N ILE A 135 -8.73 41.18 11.58
CA ILE A 135 -7.47 40.84 12.23
C ILE A 135 -6.39 41.79 11.68
N GLY A 136 -5.59 42.35 12.58
CA GLY A 136 -4.49 43.25 12.22
C GLY A 136 -3.49 42.58 11.30
N ASN A 137 -2.90 43.34 10.37
CA ASN A 137 -1.96 42.79 9.39
C ASN A 137 -0.76 42.09 10.05
N ILE A 138 -0.28 42.62 11.19
CA ILE A 138 0.79 42.02 11.99
C ILE A 138 0.45 40.57 12.37
N ALA A 139 -0.75 40.31 12.90
CA ALA A 139 -1.17 38.98 13.30
C ALA A 139 -1.33 38.03 12.10
N LYS A 140 -1.85 38.51 10.96
CA LYS A 140 -1.97 37.71 9.73
C LYS A 140 -0.60 37.27 9.21
N PHE A 141 0.35 38.19 9.11
CA PHE A 141 1.70 37.88 8.64
C PHE A 141 2.48 37.03 9.65
N SER A 142 2.26 37.22 10.95
CA SER A 142 2.86 36.37 11.99
C SER A 142 2.35 34.93 11.91
N LEU A 143 1.04 34.72 11.77
CA LEU A 143 0.45 33.39 11.57
C LEU A 143 0.92 32.74 10.27
N PHE A 144 1.04 33.51 9.19
CA PHE A 144 1.57 33.01 7.93
C PHE A 144 3.05 32.58 8.06
N GLY A 145 3.88 33.37 8.74
CA GLY A 145 5.27 33.01 9.03
C GLY A 145 5.37 31.76 9.90
N LEU A 146 4.56 31.65 10.95
CA LEU A 146 4.51 30.46 11.82
C LEU A 146 4.06 29.21 11.04
N TRP A 147 3.08 29.36 10.15
CA TRP A 147 2.63 28.28 9.28
C TRP A 147 3.75 27.80 8.34
N LEU A 148 4.48 28.71 7.70
CA LEU A 148 5.63 28.35 6.86
C LEU A 148 6.72 27.62 7.66
N MET A 149 7.06 28.11 8.85
CA MET A 149 8.02 27.45 9.75
C MET A 149 7.56 26.05 10.14
N ALA A 150 6.26 25.86 10.40
CA ALA A 150 5.69 24.56 10.71
C ALA A 150 5.83 23.57 9.55
N ILE A 151 5.51 24.01 8.32
CA ILE A 151 5.66 23.20 7.11
C ILE A 151 7.13 22.84 6.87
N ILE A 152 8.04 23.80 6.95
CA ILE A 152 9.48 23.55 6.79
C ILE A 152 9.97 22.56 7.85
N GLY A 153 9.56 22.73 9.11
CA GLY A 153 9.90 21.82 10.20
C GLY A 153 9.43 20.39 9.93
N LEU A 154 8.18 20.21 9.49
CA LEU A 154 7.65 18.89 9.12
C LEU A 154 8.39 18.28 7.93
N ILE A 155 8.74 19.07 6.91
CA ILE A 155 9.54 18.61 5.77
C ILE A 155 10.92 18.12 6.23
N VAL A 156 11.61 18.87 7.09
CA VAL A 156 12.92 18.48 7.63
C VAL A 156 12.83 17.22 8.47
N ILE A 157 11.81 17.09 9.32
CA ILE A 157 11.57 15.88 10.10
C ILE A 157 11.27 14.69 9.19
N GLY A 158 10.41 14.86 8.18
CA GLY A 158 10.11 13.83 7.19
C GLY A 158 11.35 13.39 6.40
N ALA A 159 12.18 14.34 5.97
CA ALA A 159 13.44 14.05 5.29
C ALA A 159 14.42 13.29 6.19
N ARG A 160 14.50 13.67 7.48
CA ARG A 160 15.33 12.96 8.46
C ARG A 160 14.82 11.54 8.70
N GLN A 161 13.50 11.37 8.87
CA GLN A 161 12.86 10.06 9.00
C GLN A 161 13.15 9.17 7.79
N ALA A 162 13.03 9.71 6.58
CA ALA A 162 13.34 8.98 5.34
C ALA A 162 14.83 8.64 5.25
N SER A 163 15.71 9.57 5.64
CA SER A 163 17.17 9.36 5.56
C SER A 163 17.65 8.17 6.40
N GLU A 164 16.94 7.83 7.47
CA GLU A 164 17.24 6.68 8.33
C GLU A 164 17.09 5.32 7.63
N TYR A 165 16.54 5.29 6.41
CA TYR A 165 16.35 4.09 5.59
C TYR A 165 17.24 4.07 4.33
N ASN A 166 18.13 5.06 4.15
CA ASN A 166 18.89 5.24 2.91
C ASN A 166 19.89 4.12 2.58
N TYR A 167 20.44 3.46 3.60
CA TYR A 167 21.43 2.40 3.44
C TYR A 167 21.01 1.19 4.25
N ASP A 168 21.28 0.02 3.71
CA ASP A 168 21.24 -1.26 4.40
C ASP A 168 22.66 -1.80 4.57
N ALA A 169 22.84 -2.65 5.57
CA ALA A 169 24.09 -3.36 5.77
C ALA A 169 23.82 -4.64 6.55
N SER A 170 24.59 -5.68 6.22
CA SER A 170 24.46 -6.97 6.86
C SER A 170 25.71 -7.42 7.61
N THR A 171 25.50 -8.33 8.55
CA THR A 171 26.54 -9.11 9.21
C THR A 171 26.21 -10.58 9.08
N ILE A 172 27.17 -11.39 8.64
CA ILE A 172 26.98 -12.80 8.36
C ILE A 172 27.84 -13.61 9.33
N THR A 173 27.22 -14.58 10.00
CA THR A 173 27.91 -15.60 10.78
C THR A 173 27.65 -16.94 10.12
N LYS A 174 28.71 -17.71 9.83
CA LYS A 174 28.61 -19.06 9.26
C LYS A 174 29.19 -20.07 10.23
N GLU A 175 28.43 -21.10 10.56
CA GLU A 175 28.82 -22.16 11.50
C GLU A 175 28.60 -23.53 10.86
N GLN A 176 29.48 -24.49 11.16
CA GLN A 176 29.31 -25.87 10.71
C GLN A 176 28.37 -26.62 11.67
N LEU A 177 27.45 -27.39 11.11
CA LEU A 177 26.56 -28.27 11.85
C LEU A 177 27.09 -29.70 11.70
N ASN A 178 27.13 -30.49 12.77
CA ASN A 178 27.61 -31.88 12.71
C ASN A 178 26.58 -32.83 12.05
N ILE A 179 26.24 -32.54 10.79
CA ILE A 179 25.33 -33.26 9.90
C ILE A 179 26.11 -33.59 8.63
N ARG A 180 26.01 -34.83 8.16
CA ARG A 180 26.72 -35.37 7.01
C ARG A 180 25.74 -36.00 6.02
N ALA A 181 26.26 -36.41 4.87
CA ALA A 181 25.54 -37.26 3.94
C ALA A 181 24.98 -38.50 4.66
N ASN A 182 23.76 -38.92 4.29
CA ASN A 182 22.98 -40.01 4.88
C ASN A 182 22.39 -39.76 6.28
N ASP A 183 22.67 -38.62 6.93
CA ASP A 183 21.92 -38.23 8.12
C ASP A 183 20.51 -37.74 7.74
N THR A 184 19.55 -37.89 8.64
CA THR A 184 18.24 -37.25 8.54
C THR A 184 18.18 -36.04 9.46
N LEU A 185 18.09 -34.84 8.89
CA LEU A 185 17.92 -33.58 9.61
C LEU A 185 16.44 -33.22 9.69
N ARG A 186 15.92 -33.08 10.91
CA ARG A 186 14.61 -32.46 11.14
C ARG A 186 14.76 -30.96 11.33
N LEU A 187 14.01 -30.17 10.59
CA LEU A 187 14.03 -28.71 10.63
C LEU A 187 12.67 -28.19 11.12
N SER A 188 12.67 -27.33 12.13
CA SER A 188 11.44 -26.70 12.61
C SER A 188 11.69 -25.31 13.15
N MET A 189 10.61 -24.54 13.26
CA MET A 189 10.64 -23.18 13.78
C MET A 189 10.17 -23.13 15.24
N ASN A 190 10.85 -22.35 16.07
CA ASN A 190 10.56 -22.14 17.48
C ASN A 190 9.87 -20.81 17.72
N GLN A 191 8.62 -20.88 18.18
CA GLN A 191 7.87 -19.70 18.58
C GLN A 191 8.10 -19.37 20.06
N ASN A 192 8.27 -18.08 20.35
CA ASN A 192 8.16 -17.59 21.72
C ASN A 192 6.71 -17.16 22.02
N SER A 193 5.95 -18.06 22.67
CA SER A 193 4.55 -17.84 23.03
C SER A 193 4.32 -16.71 24.03
N THR A 194 5.36 -16.29 24.76
CA THR A 194 5.34 -15.11 25.64
C THR A 194 5.26 -13.82 24.83
N TYR A 195 5.91 -13.76 23.67
CA TYR A 195 6.00 -12.56 22.84
C TYR A 195 4.84 -12.42 21.86
N SER A 196 4.47 -13.51 21.17
CA SER A 196 3.41 -13.49 20.17
C SER A 196 2.55 -14.74 20.21
N LYS A 197 1.25 -14.56 20.03
CA LYS A 197 0.30 -15.65 19.75
C LYS A 197 0.20 -15.97 18.27
N HIS A 198 0.57 -15.02 17.41
CA HIS A 198 0.62 -15.19 15.97
C HIS A 198 1.95 -15.81 15.56
N PHE A 199 1.88 -16.72 14.59
CA PHE A 199 3.01 -17.47 14.08
C PHE A 199 3.12 -17.26 12.57
N GLY A 200 4.36 -17.32 12.08
CA GLY A 200 4.69 -17.24 10.67
C GLY A 200 5.43 -15.97 10.30
N ARG A 201 6.05 -16.02 9.12
CA ARG A 201 6.82 -14.88 8.60
C ARG A 201 5.91 -13.68 8.34
N HIS A 202 6.35 -12.50 8.79
CA HIS A 202 5.57 -11.25 8.73
C HIS A 202 4.22 -11.28 9.48
N SER A 203 3.94 -12.29 10.30
CA SER A 203 2.75 -12.31 11.16
C SER A 203 2.71 -11.11 12.11
N GLU A 204 3.88 -10.60 12.48
CA GLU A 204 4.06 -9.41 13.29
C GLU A 204 5.14 -8.53 12.67
N VAL A 205 4.73 -7.39 12.07
CA VAL A 205 5.66 -6.45 11.43
C VAL A 205 6.70 -5.97 12.45
N PHE A 206 6.22 -5.49 13.61
CA PHE A 206 7.02 -5.33 14.81
C PHE A 206 6.11 -5.15 16.03
N LYS A 207 6.63 -5.51 17.20
CA LYS A 207 5.97 -5.32 18.49
C LYS A 207 6.99 -4.98 19.56
N THR A 208 6.59 -4.18 20.55
CA THR A 208 7.40 -3.98 21.74
C THR A 208 7.17 -5.13 22.72
N VAL A 209 8.26 -5.76 23.17
CA VAL A 209 8.25 -6.84 24.17
C VAL A 209 9.29 -6.55 25.26
N TYR A 210 9.27 -7.33 26.34
CA TYR A 210 10.21 -7.20 27.44
C TYR A 210 10.93 -8.53 27.65
N ASP A 211 12.24 -8.49 27.92
CA ASP A 211 12.98 -9.68 28.32
C ASP A 211 12.75 -10.04 29.81
N GLU A 212 13.40 -11.11 30.27
CA GLU A 212 13.31 -11.57 31.67
C GLU A 212 13.84 -10.55 32.70
N ASN A 213 14.61 -9.55 32.25
CA ASN A 213 15.18 -8.48 33.08
C ASN A 213 14.40 -7.16 32.93
N ASP A 214 13.19 -7.20 32.36
CA ASP A 214 12.35 -6.03 32.06
C ASP A 214 12.99 -5.02 31.08
N ASN A 215 13.96 -5.44 30.26
CA ASN A 215 14.50 -4.59 29.20
C ASN A 215 13.52 -4.54 28.03
N LYS A 216 13.24 -3.32 27.56
CA LYS A 216 12.38 -3.08 26.40
C LYS A 216 13.09 -3.48 25.09
N LEU A 217 12.47 -4.37 24.34
CA LEU A 217 12.94 -4.89 23.06
C LEU A 217 11.91 -4.64 21.95
N ILE A 218 12.39 -4.65 20.71
CA ILE A 218 11.56 -4.76 19.52
C ILE A 218 11.61 -6.22 19.05
N TYR A 219 10.45 -6.81 18.87
CA TYR A 219 10.20 -8.14 18.32
C TYR A 219 9.71 -8.00 16.88
N THR A 220 10.16 -8.87 15.97
CA THR A 220 9.59 -9.02 14.62
C THR A 220 9.74 -10.46 14.15
N SER A 221 8.86 -10.88 13.23
CA SER A 221 8.89 -12.21 12.61
C SER A 221 9.35 -12.18 11.14
N ASP A 222 10.13 -11.18 10.72
CA ASP A 222 10.76 -11.18 9.39
C ASP A 222 12.03 -12.03 9.36
N ILE A 223 11.81 -13.35 9.36
CA ILE A 223 12.84 -14.38 9.24
C ILE A 223 12.63 -15.07 7.89
N ARG A 224 13.68 -15.10 7.06
CA ARG A 224 13.69 -15.87 5.82
C ARG A 224 14.52 -17.14 6.04
N LEU A 225 13.97 -18.28 5.69
CA LEU A 225 14.67 -19.54 5.61
C LEU A 225 14.97 -19.84 4.15
N ILE A 226 16.16 -20.31 3.84
CA ILE A 226 16.58 -20.78 2.52
C ILE A 226 17.35 -22.08 2.74
N VAL A 227 17.03 -23.12 1.97
CA VAL A 227 17.78 -24.37 1.95
C VAL A 227 18.59 -24.43 0.66
N LYS A 228 19.84 -24.88 0.75
CA LYS A 228 20.75 -25.08 -0.40
C LYS A 228 21.52 -26.38 -0.24
N SER A 229 21.90 -26.99 -1.35
CA SER A 229 22.87 -28.08 -1.35
C SER A 229 24.31 -27.54 -1.13
N THR A 230 25.22 -28.41 -0.71
CA THR A 230 26.66 -28.12 -0.71
C THR A 230 27.48 -29.36 -1.05
N LYS A 231 28.64 -29.14 -1.66
CA LYS A 231 29.65 -30.17 -1.96
C LYS A 231 30.56 -30.44 -0.77
N ASP A 232 30.42 -29.65 0.30
CA ASP A 232 31.12 -29.87 1.56
C ASP A 232 30.62 -31.16 2.24
N SER A 233 31.52 -31.88 2.90
CA SER A 233 31.18 -33.13 3.61
C SER A 233 30.31 -32.96 4.86
N VAL A 234 30.12 -31.72 5.32
CA VAL A 234 29.44 -31.36 6.56
C VAL A 234 28.53 -30.16 6.30
N ALA A 235 27.33 -30.19 6.86
CA ALA A 235 26.37 -29.09 6.72
C ALA A 235 26.87 -27.80 7.37
N SER A 236 26.33 -26.67 6.92
CA SER A 236 26.57 -25.38 7.57
C SER A 236 25.32 -24.51 7.58
N ILE A 237 25.23 -23.64 8.57
CA ILE A 237 24.21 -22.62 8.67
C ILE A 237 24.87 -21.25 8.54
N ALA A 238 24.33 -20.41 7.66
CA ALA A 238 24.70 -19.01 7.56
C ALA A 238 23.52 -18.15 8.04
N ILE A 239 23.79 -17.27 9.01
CA ILE A 239 22.82 -16.34 9.57
C ILE A 239 23.26 -14.95 9.14
N GLU A 240 22.52 -14.36 8.22
CA GLU A 240 22.67 -12.98 7.79
C GLU A 240 21.68 -12.10 8.54
N LYS A 241 22.21 -11.16 9.32
CA LYS A 241 21.41 -10.13 10.01
C LYS A 241 21.50 -8.85 9.20
N ASN A 242 20.38 -8.24 8.85
CA ASN A 242 20.34 -7.00 8.08
C ASN A 242 19.47 -5.95 8.77
N ALA A 243 19.89 -4.68 8.69
CA ALA A 243 19.15 -3.53 9.20
C ALA A 243 19.45 -2.27 8.37
N HIS A 244 18.52 -1.32 8.36
CA HIS A 244 18.71 -0.02 7.72
C HIS A 244 19.35 1.04 8.62
N GLY A 245 20.00 2.03 8.00
CA GLY A 245 20.46 3.25 8.63
C GLY A 245 20.76 4.41 7.71
N LYS A 246 21.04 5.58 8.30
CA LYS A 246 21.40 6.79 7.54
C LYS A 246 22.76 6.71 6.85
N ASN A 247 23.59 5.77 7.26
CA ASN A 247 24.85 5.42 6.62
C ASN A 247 25.17 3.95 6.90
N TYR A 248 26.11 3.39 6.12
CA TYR A 248 26.54 2.00 6.24
C TYR A 248 27.00 1.60 7.65
N GLN A 249 27.75 2.46 8.35
CA GLN A 249 28.28 2.13 9.68
C GLN A 249 27.18 1.97 10.72
N GLU A 250 26.16 2.84 10.68
CA GLU A 250 25.01 2.72 11.57
C GLU A 250 24.09 1.55 11.22
N ALA A 251 23.87 1.30 9.93
CA ALA A 251 23.15 0.12 9.46
C ALA A 251 23.83 -1.16 9.97
N LYS A 252 25.16 -1.26 9.80
CA LYS A 252 25.95 -2.41 10.24
C LYS A 252 25.92 -2.59 11.75
N LYS A 253 26.07 -1.50 12.52
CA LYS A 253 25.97 -1.56 13.98
C LYS A 253 24.61 -2.10 14.43
N ARG A 254 23.52 -1.62 13.84
CA ARG A 254 22.16 -2.10 14.15
C ARG A 254 21.99 -3.58 13.77
N ALA A 255 22.53 -4.00 12.64
CA ALA A 255 22.52 -5.40 12.23
C ALA A 255 23.27 -6.32 13.23
N GLN A 256 24.37 -5.84 13.80
CA GLN A 256 25.12 -6.55 14.84
C GLN A 256 24.32 -6.67 16.15
N ASP A 257 23.52 -5.66 16.47
CA ASP A 257 22.68 -5.61 17.67
C ASP A 257 21.36 -6.40 17.51
N ILE A 258 21.16 -7.13 16.40
CA ILE A 258 20.04 -8.07 16.25
C ILE A 258 20.35 -9.36 17.01
N ASN A 259 19.44 -9.76 17.88
CA ASN A 259 19.46 -11.03 18.59
C ASN A 259 18.62 -12.05 17.81
N TYR A 260 19.26 -13.15 17.41
CA TYR A 260 18.65 -14.28 16.73
C TYR A 260 19.39 -15.54 17.14
N ASN A 261 18.66 -16.60 17.50
CA ASN A 261 19.24 -17.85 17.97
C ASN A 261 18.68 -19.05 17.21
N TYR A 262 19.41 -20.15 17.32
CA TYR A 262 18.96 -21.47 16.90
C TYR A 262 19.54 -22.51 17.86
N ALA A 263 18.95 -23.70 17.89
CA ALA A 263 19.43 -24.83 18.67
C ALA A 263 19.53 -26.08 17.79
N LEU A 264 20.65 -26.79 17.89
CA LEU A 264 20.81 -28.12 17.28
C LEU A 264 20.85 -29.18 18.39
N ASN A 265 19.78 -29.96 18.49
CA ASN A 265 19.67 -31.08 19.44
C ASN A 265 19.75 -32.40 18.67
N GLY A 266 20.95 -32.97 18.61
CA GLY A 266 21.21 -34.17 17.80
C GLY A 266 21.10 -33.87 16.31
N LYS A 267 20.02 -34.36 15.67
CA LYS A 267 19.69 -34.10 14.26
C LYS A 267 18.40 -33.30 14.11
N SER A 268 18.00 -32.56 15.13
CA SER A 268 16.87 -31.63 15.09
C SER A 268 17.39 -30.20 15.19
N LEU A 269 17.26 -29.45 14.10
CA LEU A 269 17.59 -28.03 14.02
C LEU A 269 16.32 -27.22 14.26
N LEU A 270 16.37 -26.44 15.34
CA LEU A 270 15.28 -25.59 15.78
C LEU A 270 15.70 -24.13 15.59
N LEU A 271 15.04 -23.44 14.65
CA LEU A 271 15.33 -22.04 14.31
C LEU A 271 14.33 -21.12 15.02
N ASP A 272 14.76 -20.06 15.67
CA ASP A 272 13.79 -19.10 16.22
C ASP A 272 12.95 -18.49 15.07
N SER A 273 11.63 -18.38 15.30
CA SER A 273 10.68 -17.80 14.34
C SER A 273 10.60 -16.27 14.42
N TYR A 274 11.51 -15.67 15.18
CA TYR A 274 11.53 -14.26 15.50
C TYR A 274 12.95 -13.77 15.72
N LEU A 275 13.12 -12.46 15.63
CA LEU A 275 14.32 -11.75 16.07
C LEU A 275 13.93 -10.71 17.12
N THR A 276 14.90 -10.34 17.95
CA THR A 276 14.75 -9.17 18.82
C THR A 276 15.89 -8.18 18.64
N THR A 277 15.65 -6.92 18.96
CA THR A 277 16.72 -5.90 19.04
C THR A 277 16.41 -4.92 20.16
N PRO A 278 17.43 -4.32 20.80
CA PRO A 278 17.21 -3.27 21.80
C PRO A 278 16.30 -2.15 21.27
N HIS A 279 15.34 -1.70 22.07
CA HIS A 279 14.36 -0.70 21.65
C HIS A 279 15.00 0.63 21.18
N ASN A 280 16.18 0.98 21.69
CA ASN A 280 16.94 2.16 21.24
C ASN A 280 17.38 2.11 19.78
N ASN A 281 17.46 0.92 19.17
CA ASN A 281 17.79 0.78 17.75
C ASN A 281 16.63 1.20 16.85
N LYS A 282 15.41 1.31 17.40
CA LYS A 282 14.16 1.63 16.70
C LYS A 282 13.87 0.62 15.58
N PHE A 283 12.65 0.63 15.04
CA PHE A 283 12.32 -0.23 13.91
C PHE A 283 12.96 0.31 12.62
N ARG A 284 13.75 -0.51 11.94
CA ARG A 284 14.54 -0.20 10.74
C ARG A 284 14.54 -1.34 9.73
N ALA A 285 13.38 -1.99 9.57
CA ALA A 285 13.23 -3.17 8.71
C ALA A 285 14.32 -4.21 9.01
N GLN A 286 14.53 -4.49 10.31
CA GLN A 286 15.44 -5.56 10.72
C GLN A 286 14.90 -6.90 10.23
N GLN A 287 15.77 -7.67 9.59
CA GLN A 287 15.43 -8.97 9.03
C GLN A 287 16.57 -9.97 9.28
N ILE A 288 16.22 -11.25 9.32
CA ILE A 288 17.17 -12.36 9.34
C ILE A 288 16.97 -13.17 8.07
N GLU A 289 18.08 -13.54 7.44
CA GLU A 289 18.12 -14.59 6.43
C GLU A 289 18.97 -15.75 6.96
N VAL A 290 18.34 -16.92 7.08
CA VAL A 290 18.98 -18.18 7.45
C VAL A 290 19.15 -18.99 6.18
N THR A 291 20.39 -19.23 5.79
CA THR A 291 20.71 -20.19 4.72
C THR A 291 21.28 -21.47 5.30
N LEU A 292 20.57 -22.57 5.10
CA LEU A 292 20.96 -23.91 5.52
C LEU A 292 21.59 -24.64 4.33
N TYR A 293 22.89 -24.90 4.41
CA TYR A 293 23.64 -25.66 3.41
C TYR A 293 23.73 -27.13 3.84
N LEU A 294 23.13 -28.03 3.07
CA LEU A 294 23.07 -29.46 3.34
C LEU A 294 23.94 -30.25 2.35
N PRO A 295 24.78 -31.19 2.82
CA PRO A 295 25.53 -32.08 1.94
C PRO A 295 24.60 -32.92 1.07
N GLU A 296 25.03 -33.18 -0.16
CA GLU A 296 24.35 -34.13 -1.04
C GLU A 296 24.20 -35.50 -0.34
N GLY A 297 23.01 -36.10 -0.46
CA GLY A 297 22.64 -37.36 0.19
C GLY A 297 22.15 -37.23 1.63
N THR A 298 22.12 -36.05 2.23
CA THR A 298 21.36 -35.79 3.48
C THR A 298 19.86 -35.93 3.20
N ILE A 299 19.09 -36.38 4.19
CA ILE A 299 17.62 -36.35 4.15
C ILE A 299 17.14 -35.20 5.02
N LEU A 300 16.40 -34.26 4.46
CA LEU A 300 15.73 -33.18 5.17
C LEU A 300 14.28 -33.58 5.45
N TYR A 301 13.81 -33.31 6.66
CA TYR A 301 12.40 -33.32 7.03
C TYR A 301 12.06 -31.96 7.61
N ALA A 302 11.34 -31.12 6.86
CA ALA A 302 10.94 -29.80 7.32
C ALA A 302 9.53 -29.87 7.90
N ASP A 303 9.34 -29.46 9.16
CA ASP A 303 8.01 -29.42 9.78
C ASP A 303 7.12 -28.38 9.06
N GLU A 304 5.80 -28.58 9.05
CA GLU A 304 4.78 -27.71 8.40
C GLU A 304 4.93 -26.24 8.82
N ASN A 305 5.40 -26.01 10.05
CA ASN A 305 5.59 -24.69 10.60
C ASN A 305 6.75 -23.90 9.95
N THR A 306 7.51 -24.50 9.03
CA THR A 306 8.55 -23.85 8.25
C THR A 306 8.00 -23.16 6.99
N TYR A 307 6.84 -23.58 6.46
CA TYR A 307 6.23 -23.12 5.19
C TYR A 307 6.31 -21.60 4.99
N SER A 308 5.83 -20.83 5.96
CA SER A 308 5.76 -19.37 5.83
C SER A 308 7.13 -18.69 5.75
N PHE A 309 8.19 -19.34 6.25
CA PHE A 309 9.53 -18.77 6.36
C PHE A 309 10.39 -19.02 5.13
N HIS A 310 10.15 -20.11 4.39
CA HIS A 310 10.84 -20.43 3.13
C HIS A 310 10.02 -20.16 1.88
N ARG A 311 8.93 -19.39 2.00
CA ARG A 311 8.18 -18.87 0.83
C ARG A 311 9.02 -17.85 0.08
N ASN A 312 9.93 -18.35 -0.75
CA ASN A 312 10.87 -17.58 -1.54
C ASN A 312 10.48 -17.55 -3.02
N ASN A 313 11.08 -16.61 -3.75
CA ASN A 313 11.03 -16.63 -5.21
C ASN A 313 12.30 -17.29 -5.75
N ASP A 314 12.29 -17.63 -7.04
CA ASP A 314 13.38 -18.37 -7.70
C ASP A 314 14.74 -17.68 -7.57
N SER A 315 14.79 -16.36 -7.39
CA SER A 315 16.06 -15.61 -7.29
C SER A 315 16.90 -15.96 -6.04
N TYR A 316 16.30 -16.61 -5.03
CA TYR A 316 17.02 -17.04 -3.84
C TYR A 316 17.73 -18.39 -4.03
N ASN A 317 17.42 -19.13 -5.10
CA ASN A 317 17.86 -20.51 -5.34
C ASN A 317 17.60 -21.39 -4.10
N ASP A 318 16.38 -21.32 -3.58
CA ASP A 318 15.93 -22.17 -2.48
C ASP A 318 15.46 -23.50 -3.05
N ILE A 319 16.06 -24.60 -2.61
CA ILE A 319 15.71 -25.94 -3.11
C ILE A 319 14.50 -26.54 -2.37
N LEU A 320 14.09 -25.95 -1.23
CA LEU A 320 12.89 -26.37 -0.51
C LEU A 320 11.66 -25.62 -1.07
N GLU A 321 10.93 -26.28 -1.97
CA GLU A 321 9.71 -25.69 -2.55
C GLU A 321 8.51 -25.76 -1.58
N ASN A 322 7.56 -24.85 -1.80
CA ASN A 322 6.34 -24.79 -0.98
C ASN A 322 5.50 -26.06 -1.20
N GLY A 323 5.06 -26.70 -0.11
CA GLY A 323 4.28 -27.94 -0.17
C GLY A 323 5.11 -29.22 -0.04
N MET A 324 6.45 -29.11 0.06
CA MET A 324 7.34 -30.23 0.37
C MET A 324 7.52 -30.47 1.89
N GLU A 325 6.87 -29.68 2.74
CA GLU A 325 6.93 -29.85 4.19
C GLU A 325 6.28 -31.18 4.60
N GLU A 326 6.70 -31.72 5.75
CA GLU A 326 6.25 -33.02 6.28
C GLU A 326 6.59 -34.24 5.39
N HIS A 327 7.54 -34.08 4.46
CA HIS A 327 8.08 -35.15 3.61
C HIS A 327 9.56 -35.42 3.88
N TYR A 328 10.04 -36.62 3.50
CA TYR A 328 11.45 -36.98 3.53
C TYR A 328 12.12 -36.61 2.22
N LEU A 329 12.95 -35.57 2.26
CA LEU A 329 13.54 -34.92 1.10
C LEU A 329 15.03 -35.24 1.00
N GLN A 330 15.42 -36.04 0.02
CA GLN A 330 16.83 -36.33 -0.24
C GLN A 330 17.48 -35.17 -1.00
N ILE A 331 18.54 -34.60 -0.44
CA ILE A 331 19.28 -33.49 -1.03
C ILE A 331 20.15 -33.97 -2.19
N LEU A 332 20.03 -33.33 -3.35
CA LEU A 332 20.85 -33.52 -4.55
C LEU A 332 21.63 -32.23 -4.89
N ASP A 333 22.39 -32.23 -5.99
CA ASP A 333 23.10 -31.02 -6.45
C ASP A 333 22.07 -30.01 -7.00
N GLU A 334 21.87 -28.90 -6.28
CA GLU A 334 20.92 -27.82 -6.59
C GLU A 334 19.46 -28.28 -6.73
N ASP A 335 19.12 -29.45 -6.17
CA ASP A 335 17.80 -30.08 -6.32
C ASP A 335 17.44 -30.94 -5.10
N ILE A 336 16.18 -31.36 -5.01
CA ILE A 336 15.65 -32.26 -3.98
C ILE A 336 14.86 -33.39 -4.64
N ASN A 337 15.09 -34.62 -4.17
CA ASN A 337 14.25 -35.76 -4.49
C ASN A 337 13.36 -36.12 -3.30
N CYS A 338 12.04 -36.02 -3.46
CA CYS A 338 11.09 -36.43 -2.44
C CYS A 338 10.96 -37.96 -2.40
N LEU A 339 11.12 -38.56 -1.22
CA LEU A 339 11.14 -40.02 -1.06
C LEU A 339 9.76 -40.63 -0.78
N ASP A 340 8.82 -39.82 -0.31
CA ASP A 340 7.50 -40.25 0.17
C ASP A 340 6.36 -39.33 -0.27
N CYS A 341 6.60 -38.43 -1.22
CA CYS A 341 5.53 -37.71 -1.89
C CYS A 341 4.69 -38.74 -2.65
N GLU A 342 3.38 -38.74 -2.42
CA GLU A 342 2.47 -39.44 -3.32
C GLU A 342 2.63 -38.78 -4.70
N ASP A 343 2.75 -39.58 -5.76
CA ASP A 343 2.65 -39.09 -7.13
C ASP A 343 1.23 -38.53 -7.30
N ASP A 344 1.02 -37.28 -6.88
CA ASP A 344 -0.16 -36.51 -7.20
C ASP A 344 -0.08 -36.20 -8.70
N ASP A 345 -0.46 -37.20 -9.51
CA ASP A 345 -0.91 -37.01 -10.88
C ASP A 345 -1.75 -35.74 -10.89
N PHE A 346 -1.25 -34.72 -11.60
CA PHE A 346 -1.79 -33.37 -11.69
C PHE A 346 -3.25 -33.38 -12.19
N LYS A 347 -4.22 -33.71 -11.33
CA LYS A 347 -5.65 -33.79 -11.65
C LYS A 347 -6.31 -32.44 -11.46
N MET A 348 -5.96 -31.48 -12.31
CA MET A 348 -6.64 -30.19 -12.35
C MET A 348 -7.94 -30.27 -13.15
N ASN A 349 -9.01 -30.78 -12.53
CA ASN A 349 -10.33 -30.90 -13.16
C ASN A 349 -11.10 -29.58 -13.04
N ILE A 350 -10.80 -28.59 -13.89
CA ILE A 350 -11.55 -27.33 -13.96
C ILE A 350 -12.78 -27.56 -14.85
N ASN A 351 -13.98 -27.58 -14.26
CA ASN A 351 -15.23 -27.59 -15.00
C ASN A 351 -16.02 -26.30 -14.72
N ILE A 352 -15.98 -25.37 -15.68
CA ILE A 352 -16.77 -24.13 -15.63
C ILE A 352 -17.98 -24.34 -16.54
N ASN A 353 -19.06 -24.87 -15.97
CA ASN A 353 -20.34 -24.96 -16.67
C ASN A 353 -21.07 -23.62 -16.56
N ASN A 354 -21.13 -22.89 -17.68
CA ASN A 354 -22.04 -21.76 -17.82
C ASN A 354 -22.71 -21.85 -19.20
N ASP A 355 -24.04 -21.68 -19.23
CA ASP A 355 -24.96 -21.85 -20.36
C ASP A 355 -24.28 -22.04 -21.73
N GLY A 356 -24.07 -23.31 -22.14
CA GLY A 356 -23.60 -23.68 -23.48
C GLY A 356 -22.10 -23.97 -23.64
N SER A 357 -21.27 -23.70 -22.63
CA SER A 357 -19.81 -23.87 -22.68
C SER A 357 -19.27 -24.89 -21.66
N GLU A 358 -18.33 -25.74 -22.10
CA GLU A 358 -17.65 -26.78 -21.31
C GLU A 358 -16.14 -26.67 -21.55
N TYR A 359 -15.37 -26.66 -20.46
CA TYR A 359 -13.92 -26.75 -20.46
C TYR A 359 -13.51 -27.96 -19.62
N LYS A 360 -12.56 -28.77 -20.12
CA LYS A 360 -12.04 -29.94 -19.43
C LYS A 360 -10.55 -30.12 -19.72
N LEU A 361 -9.74 -30.28 -18.67
CA LEU A 361 -8.33 -30.64 -18.76
C LEU A 361 -8.09 -31.85 -17.87
N ASP A 362 -7.65 -32.96 -18.46
CA ASP A 362 -7.30 -34.18 -17.73
C ASP A 362 -6.11 -34.90 -18.39
N GLU A 363 -5.74 -36.07 -17.86
CA GLU A 363 -4.67 -36.94 -18.36
C GLU A 363 -4.81 -37.33 -19.85
N ASN A 364 -6.03 -37.27 -20.40
CA ASN A 364 -6.32 -37.57 -21.79
C ASN A 364 -6.23 -36.34 -22.70
N GLY A 365 -6.03 -35.14 -22.15
CA GLY A 365 -5.80 -33.90 -22.91
C GLY A 365 -6.73 -32.75 -22.54
N LEU A 366 -6.71 -31.72 -23.39
CA LEU A 366 -7.52 -30.51 -23.27
C LEU A 366 -8.74 -30.58 -24.19
N ARG A 367 -9.94 -30.32 -23.65
CA ARG A 367 -11.18 -30.20 -24.43
C ARG A 367 -11.92 -28.92 -24.07
N ILE A 368 -12.27 -28.16 -25.09
CA ILE A 368 -13.05 -26.93 -25.01
C ILE A 368 -14.26 -27.09 -25.92
N LYS A 369 -15.46 -26.79 -25.44
CA LYS A 369 -16.69 -26.84 -26.22
C LYS A 369 -17.54 -25.60 -25.91
N SER A 370 -18.12 -25.00 -26.92
CA SER A 370 -19.05 -23.87 -26.80
C SER A 370 -20.09 -23.97 -27.91
N ASP A 371 -21.36 -24.19 -27.54
CA ASP A 371 -22.53 -24.30 -28.42
C ASP A 371 -22.33 -25.15 -29.68
N SER A 372 -21.77 -24.58 -30.75
CA SER A 372 -21.53 -25.22 -32.05
C SER A 372 -20.05 -25.43 -32.40
N THR A 373 -19.14 -25.11 -31.48
CA THR A 373 -17.68 -25.26 -31.65
C THR A 373 -17.08 -26.17 -30.59
N SER A 374 -16.07 -26.95 -30.96
CA SER A 374 -15.29 -27.75 -30.02
C SER A 374 -13.87 -27.91 -30.48
N VAL A 375 -12.91 -27.85 -29.55
CA VAL A 375 -11.50 -28.13 -29.77
C VAL A 375 -11.05 -29.18 -28.77
N GLU A 376 -10.41 -30.24 -29.25
CA GLU A 376 -9.83 -31.31 -28.44
C GLU A 376 -8.35 -31.47 -28.83
N ILE A 377 -7.46 -31.39 -27.84
CA ILE A 377 -6.02 -31.57 -28.00
C ILE A 377 -5.61 -32.72 -27.10
N ASN A 378 -5.14 -33.81 -27.69
CA ASN A 378 -4.69 -34.98 -26.95
C ASN A 378 -3.44 -35.59 -27.60
N ASN A 379 -2.95 -36.69 -27.04
CA ASN A 379 -1.78 -37.41 -27.56
C ASN A 379 -1.99 -38.03 -28.96
N LYS A 380 -3.22 -38.06 -29.49
CA LYS A 380 -3.53 -38.52 -30.85
C LYS A 380 -3.56 -37.37 -31.86
N GLY A 381 -3.61 -36.11 -31.42
CA GLY A 381 -3.62 -34.95 -32.31
C GLY A 381 -4.54 -33.82 -31.84
N VAL A 382 -4.87 -32.93 -32.78
CA VAL A 382 -5.77 -31.79 -32.57
C VAL A 382 -7.03 -31.98 -33.42
N LYS A 383 -8.20 -31.95 -32.79
CA LYS A 383 -9.49 -31.95 -33.46
C LYS A 383 -10.22 -30.65 -33.18
N SER A 384 -10.69 -29.98 -34.21
CA SER A 384 -11.49 -28.77 -34.09
C SER A 384 -12.74 -28.91 -34.95
N ASN A 385 -13.92 -28.76 -34.36
CA ASN A 385 -15.19 -28.73 -35.07
C ASN A 385 -15.85 -27.37 -34.87
N SER A 386 -16.42 -26.83 -35.94
CA SER A 386 -17.30 -25.66 -35.98
C SER A 386 -18.51 -25.98 -36.86
N GLU A 387 -19.45 -25.04 -36.98
CA GLU A 387 -20.69 -25.25 -37.75
C GLU A 387 -20.48 -25.67 -39.20
N SER A 388 -19.41 -25.18 -39.85
CA SER A 388 -19.17 -25.40 -41.26
C SER A 388 -17.83 -26.05 -41.57
N VAL A 389 -16.94 -26.20 -40.59
CA VAL A 389 -15.57 -26.70 -40.81
C VAL A 389 -15.16 -27.66 -39.71
N ARG A 390 -14.61 -28.80 -40.09
CA ARG A 390 -13.96 -29.77 -39.20
C ARG A 390 -12.50 -29.96 -39.60
N ILE A 391 -11.62 -29.89 -38.61
CA ILE A 391 -10.18 -30.00 -38.76
C ILE A 391 -9.72 -31.16 -37.89
N ASN A 392 -8.97 -32.09 -38.47
CA ASN A 392 -8.28 -33.16 -37.76
C ASN A 392 -6.80 -33.12 -38.12
N ILE A 393 -5.94 -32.91 -37.13
CA ILE A 393 -4.49 -32.89 -37.27
C ILE A 393 -3.97 -34.09 -36.48
N ASP A 394 -3.41 -35.08 -37.16
CA ASP A 394 -2.78 -36.22 -36.52
C ASP A 394 -1.44 -36.56 -37.20
N LYS A 395 -0.82 -37.66 -36.77
CA LYS A 395 0.47 -38.13 -37.30
C LYS A 395 0.48 -38.40 -38.82
N ASN A 396 -0.70 -38.54 -39.45
CA ASN A 396 -0.83 -38.81 -40.88
C ASN A 396 -1.03 -37.53 -41.71
N GLY A 397 -1.19 -36.36 -41.07
CA GLY A 397 -1.31 -35.06 -41.74
C GLY A 397 -2.44 -34.19 -41.22
N ILE A 398 -2.81 -33.19 -42.02
CA ILE A 398 -3.90 -32.24 -41.74
C ILE A 398 -5.06 -32.56 -42.68
N GLU A 399 -6.23 -32.84 -42.10
CA GLU A 399 -7.49 -33.04 -42.82
C GLU A 399 -8.45 -31.90 -42.47
N ILE A 400 -8.98 -31.22 -43.49
CA ILE A 400 -9.96 -30.14 -43.35
C ILE A 400 -11.16 -30.50 -44.21
N THR A 401 -12.33 -30.58 -43.60
CA THR A 401 -13.61 -30.81 -44.27
C THR A 401 -14.53 -29.62 -44.02
N SER A 402 -15.19 -29.14 -45.07
CA SER A 402 -16.11 -27.99 -45.04
C SER A 402 -17.46 -28.42 -45.58
N ASP A 403 -18.56 -27.99 -44.95
CA ASP A 403 -19.92 -28.36 -45.37
C ASP A 403 -20.37 -27.64 -46.66
N ASP A 404 -19.63 -26.60 -47.09
CA ASP A 404 -19.74 -25.99 -48.41
C ASP A 404 -18.68 -26.56 -49.38
N ASN A 405 -19.09 -27.61 -50.11
CA ASN A 405 -18.42 -28.42 -51.16
C ASN A 405 -17.63 -29.66 -50.75
#